data_AF-A0A0A9YDG6-F1
#
_entry.id   AF-A0A0A9YDG6-F1
#
_cell.length_a   1.000
_cell.length_b   1.000
_cell.length_c   1.000
_cell.angle_alpha   90.00
_cell.angle_beta   90.00
_cell.angle_gamma   90.00
#
_symmetry.space_group_name_H-M   'P 1'
#
loop_
_entity.id
_entity.type
_entity.pdbx_description
1 polymer ?
#
loop_
_entity_poly.entity_id
_entity_poly.type
_entity_poly.pdbx_seq_one_letter_code
_entity_poly.pdbx_strand_id
1 'polypeptide(L)'
;MTKCTNCEDPIADGEKLVCSGCFQKFHFTCCGKTIRSFSRMTVEEKKKWRCLPCLSKPKPKNRNDKKEEKKTKVNSESEGGTSEAGDSESEIEVSDDTATNIKTILVMMKGMQKKLKRLD
;
A
#
# COMPACT_ATOMS: atom_id res chain seq x y z
N MET A 1 -3.32 -24.04 -9.07
CA MET A 1 -3.74 -22.62 -9.04
C MET A 1 -3.45 -22.02 -7.68
N THR A 2 -2.82 -20.84 -7.63
CA THR A 2 -2.64 -20.10 -6.38
C THR A 2 -3.92 -19.35 -6.05
N LYS A 3 -4.38 -19.38 -4.80
CA LYS A 3 -5.57 -18.65 -4.33
C LYS A 3 -5.18 -17.43 -3.48
N CYS A 4 -6.02 -16.41 -3.51
CA CYS A 4 -5.91 -15.25 -2.66
C CYS A 4 -6.37 -15.56 -1.25
N THR A 5 -5.59 -15.12 -0.27
CA THR A 5 -5.92 -15.35 1.15
C THR A 5 -7.10 -14.52 1.62
N ASN A 6 -7.41 -13.40 0.93
CA ASN A 6 -8.50 -12.50 1.33
C ASN A 6 -9.85 -12.92 0.73
N CYS A 7 -9.90 -13.24 -0.56
CA CYS A 7 -11.14 -13.58 -1.25
C CYS A 7 -11.28 -15.05 -1.66
N GLU A 8 -10.25 -15.87 -1.46
CA GLU A 8 -10.20 -17.31 -1.82
C GLU A 8 -10.25 -17.58 -3.34
N ASP A 9 -10.35 -16.54 -4.18
CA ASP A 9 -10.36 -16.64 -5.64
C ASP A 9 -8.96 -16.92 -6.21
N PRO A 10 -8.87 -17.55 -7.40
CA PRO A 10 -7.60 -17.77 -8.08
C PRO A 10 -6.87 -16.47 -8.43
N ILE A 11 -5.54 -16.47 -8.29
CA ILE A 11 -4.65 -15.36 -8.63
C ILE A 11 -3.91 -15.69 -9.93
N ALA A 12 -3.98 -14.80 -10.91
CA ALA A 12 -3.10 -14.82 -12.08
C ALA A 12 -1.70 -14.31 -11.72
N ASP A 13 -0.64 -14.84 -12.33
CA ASP A 13 0.73 -14.50 -11.90
C ASP A 13 1.06 -13.00 -11.95
N GLY A 14 0.44 -12.24 -12.86
CA GLY A 14 0.59 -10.80 -12.98
C GLY A 14 -0.10 -9.97 -11.89
N GLU A 15 -0.98 -10.57 -11.07
CA GLU A 15 -1.77 -9.85 -10.06
C GLU A 15 -1.33 -10.16 -8.62
N LYS A 16 -0.29 -10.98 -8.48
CA LYS A 16 0.14 -11.60 -7.22
C LYS A 16 1.06 -10.68 -6.41
N LEU A 17 0.71 -10.46 -5.15
CA LEU A 17 1.59 -9.96 -4.09
C LEU A 17 1.79 -11.02 -3.01
N VAL A 18 3.00 -11.07 -2.45
CA VAL A 18 3.39 -12.00 -1.38
C VAL A 18 3.84 -11.21 -0.17
N CYS A 19 3.20 -11.43 0.98
CA CYS A 19 3.55 -10.73 2.21
C CYS A 19 4.89 -11.25 2.77
N SER A 20 5.86 -10.38 3.03
CA SER A 20 7.14 -10.75 3.64
C SER A 20 7.04 -11.22 5.09
N GLY A 21 5.93 -10.92 5.78
CA GLY A 21 5.73 -11.28 7.18
C GLY A 21 5.00 -12.61 7.41
N CYS A 22 4.05 -12.98 6.56
CA CYS A 22 3.27 -14.21 6.70
C CYS A 22 3.34 -15.14 5.48
N PHE A 23 4.06 -14.73 4.44
CA PHE A 23 4.25 -15.47 3.18
C PHE A 23 2.97 -15.83 2.42
N GLN A 24 1.84 -15.28 2.86
CA GLN A 24 0.55 -15.44 2.22
C GLN A 24 0.46 -14.61 0.93
N LYS A 25 -0.39 -15.08 0.01
CA LYS A 25 -0.53 -14.54 -1.34
C LYS A 25 -1.86 -13.81 -1.48
N PHE A 26 -1.83 -12.69 -2.18
CA PHE A 26 -2.97 -11.78 -2.32
C PHE A 26 -3.02 -11.19 -3.72
N HIS A 27 -4.21 -10.85 -4.21
CA HIS A 27 -4.33 -9.90 -5.33
C HIS A 27 -3.88 -8.51 -4.86
N PHE A 28 -3.22 -7.75 -5.73
CA PHE A 28 -2.88 -6.35 -5.40
C PHE A 28 -4.14 -5.53 -5.06
N THR A 29 -5.26 -5.79 -5.74
CA THR A 29 -6.56 -5.17 -5.49
C THR A 29 -7.15 -5.52 -4.12
N CYS A 30 -7.04 -6.79 -3.70
CA CYS A 30 -7.48 -7.26 -2.39
C CYS A 30 -6.73 -6.60 -1.22
N CYS A 31 -5.59 -5.97 -1.50
CA CYS A 31 -4.80 -5.25 -0.52
C CYS A 31 -4.86 -3.72 -0.69
N GLY A 32 -5.84 -3.21 -1.45
CA GLY A 32 -6.05 -1.78 -1.64
C GLY A 32 -5.04 -1.11 -2.57
N LYS A 33 -4.26 -1.88 -3.35
CA LYS A 33 -3.41 -1.32 -4.39
C LYS A 33 -4.21 -1.20 -5.69
N THR A 34 -4.02 -0.08 -6.38
CA THR A 34 -4.45 0.07 -7.77
C THR A 34 -3.42 -0.57 -8.70
N ILE A 35 -3.81 -0.87 -9.94
CA ILE A 35 -2.88 -1.43 -10.92
C ILE A 35 -1.71 -0.47 -11.20
N ARG A 36 -1.98 0.85 -11.25
CA ARG A 36 -0.94 1.88 -11.38
C ARG A 36 0.06 1.84 -10.23
N SER A 37 -0.43 1.77 -8.98
CA SER A 37 0.45 1.67 -7.80
C SER A 37 1.27 0.38 -7.82
N PHE A 38 0.64 -0.76 -8.13
CA PHE A 38 1.32 -2.05 -8.21
C PHE A 38 2.37 -2.11 -9.32
N SER A 39 2.10 -1.51 -10.48
CA SER A 39 3.04 -1.42 -11.60
C SER A 39 4.23 -0.51 -11.29
N ARG A 40 4.04 0.55 -10.49
CA ARG A 40 5.12 1.44 -10.05
C ARG A 40 6.02 0.85 -8.97
N MET A 41 5.58 -0.19 -8.26
CA MET A 41 6.42 -0.82 -7.25
C MET A 41 7.62 -1.52 -7.88
N THR A 42 8.80 -1.19 -7.38
CA THR A 42 10.04 -1.90 -7.70
C THR A 42 9.99 -3.34 -7.21
N VAL A 43 10.86 -4.18 -7.76
CA VAL A 43 11.00 -5.59 -7.33
C VAL A 43 11.32 -5.68 -5.83
N GLU A 44 12.13 -4.75 -5.32
CA GLU A 44 12.51 -4.71 -3.90
C GLU A 44 11.34 -4.34 -2.99
N GLU A 45 10.54 -3.36 -3.39
CA GLU A 45 9.32 -2.99 -2.66
C GLU A 45 8.32 -4.13 -2.63
N LYS A 46 8.15 -4.86 -3.75
CA LYS A 46 7.29 -6.05 -3.81
C LYS A 46 7.80 -7.15 -2.87
N LYS A 47 9.11 -7.37 -2.79
CA LYS A 47 9.74 -8.34 -1.86
C LYS A 47 9.57 -7.94 -0.39
N LYS A 48 9.61 -6.65 -0.08
CA LYS A 48 9.50 -6.12 1.29
C LYS A 48 8.04 -5.87 1.72
N TRP A 49 7.09 -5.90 0.78
CA TRP A 49 5.68 -5.61 1.02
C TRP A 49 5.08 -6.49 2.12
N ARG A 50 4.22 -5.90 2.96
CA ARG A 50 3.51 -6.58 4.04
C ARG A 50 2.01 -6.30 3.95
N CYS A 51 1.21 -7.33 4.22
CA CYS A 51 -0.24 -7.19 4.31
C CYS A 51 -0.63 -6.41 5.58
N LEU A 52 -1.83 -5.81 5.56
CA LEU A 52 -2.35 -5.02 6.69
C LEU A 52 -2.32 -5.78 8.03
N PRO A 53 -2.69 -7.08 8.13
CA PRO A 53 -2.56 -7.84 9.36
C PRO A 53 -1.11 -7.97 9.88
N CYS A 54 -0.11 -7.95 9.01
CA CYS A 54 1.30 -7.98 9.41
C CYS A 54 1.83 -6.59 9.78
N LEU A 55 1.23 -5.54 9.24
CA LEU A 55 1.56 -4.15 9.59
C LEU A 55 0.93 -3.72 10.92
N SER A 56 -0.26 -4.25 11.25
CA SER A 56 -0.96 -3.93 12.51
C SER A 56 -0.41 -4.68 13.73
N LYS A 57 0.35 -5.76 13.52
CA LYS A 57 1.04 -6.45 14.62
C LYS A 57 2.09 -5.50 15.21
N PRO A 58 2.07 -5.23 16.53
CA PRO A 58 3.13 -4.47 17.15
C PRO A 58 4.44 -5.19 16.88
N LYS A 59 5.42 -4.50 16.28
CA LYS A 59 6.78 -5.03 16.22
C LYS A 59 7.18 -5.34 17.67
N PRO A 60 7.76 -6.51 17.97
CA PRO A 60 8.35 -6.69 19.28
C PRO A 60 9.31 -5.52 19.49
N LYS A 61 9.08 -4.71 20.55
CA LYS A 61 10.02 -3.67 20.96
C LYS A 61 11.33 -4.40 21.19
N ASN A 62 12.23 -4.33 20.23
CA ASN A 62 13.57 -4.83 20.39
C ASN A 62 14.18 -3.90 21.44
N ARG A 63 14.17 -4.32 22.71
CA ARG A 63 14.89 -3.66 23.79
C ARG A 63 16.38 -3.90 23.54
N ASN A 64 16.91 -3.23 22.53
CA ASN A 64 18.32 -3.00 22.43
C ASN A 64 18.49 -1.49 22.33
N ASP A 65 18.53 -0.86 23.50
CA ASP A 65 18.99 0.50 23.71
C ASP A 65 20.41 0.62 23.15
N LYS A 66 20.51 1.03 21.89
CA LYS A 66 21.60 1.87 21.43
C LYS A 66 21.01 3.08 20.72
N LYS A 67 20.90 4.13 21.53
CA LYS A 67 20.76 5.52 21.15
C LYS A 67 21.81 5.86 20.09
N GLU A 68 21.39 5.99 18.83
CA GLU A 68 22.08 6.83 17.86
C GLU A 68 21.08 7.84 17.31
N GLU A 69 21.10 9.03 17.93
CA GLU A 69 20.67 10.25 17.29
C GLU A 69 21.51 10.46 16.04
N LYS A 70 20.90 10.39 14.85
CA LYS A 70 21.47 11.06 13.68
C LYS A 70 20.42 11.91 12.98
N LYS A 71 20.51 13.17 13.37
CA LYS A 71 20.03 14.40 12.77
C LYS A 71 20.42 14.47 11.28
N THR A 72 19.45 14.70 10.40
CA THR A 72 19.63 15.22 9.04
C THR A 72 18.51 16.23 8.84
N LYS A 73 18.66 17.49 9.26
CA LYS A 73 19.35 18.60 8.58
C LYS A 73 18.91 18.70 7.11
N VAL A 74 17.74 19.30 6.91
CA VAL A 74 17.30 19.85 5.62
C VAL A 74 17.75 21.31 5.60
N ASN A 75 18.77 21.63 4.79
CA ASN A 75 18.87 22.88 4.05
C ASN A 75 20.08 22.80 3.12
N SER A 76 19.88 23.14 1.84
CA SER A 76 20.78 24.00 1.06
C SER A 76 20.20 24.20 -0.34
N GLU A 77 19.91 25.46 -0.61
CA GLU A 77 19.48 26.06 -1.87
C GLU A 77 20.61 26.09 -2.92
N SER A 78 20.25 26.18 -4.19
CA SER A 78 21.01 26.97 -5.17
C SER A 78 20.07 27.48 -6.28
N GLU A 79 20.24 28.76 -6.58
CA GLU A 79 19.38 29.64 -7.37
C GLU A 79 19.75 29.73 -8.86
N GLY A 80 18.85 30.31 -9.66
CA GLY A 80 19.05 30.84 -11.03
C GLY A 80 17.92 30.39 -11.97
N GLY A 81 16.87 31.18 -12.26
CA GLY A 81 16.85 32.36 -13.17
C GLY A 81 16.80 31.88 -14.63
N THR A 82 15.83 32.15 -15.52
CA THR A 82 15.04 33.37 -15.83
C THR A 82 13.79 33.03 -16.69
N SER A 83 12.74 33.88 -16.61
CA SER A 83 11.71 34.32 -17.62
C SER A 83 11.30 33.37 -18.77
N GLU A 84 10.02 33.17 -19.13
CA GLU A 84 9.07 34.12 -19.73
C GLU A 84 7.62 33.57 -19.75
N ALA A 85 6.66 34.44 -20.06
CA ALA A 85 5.21 34.34 -19.93
C ALA A 85 4.50 33.16 -20.62
N GLY A 86 3.40 32.70 -20.02
CA GLY A 86 2.43 31.77 -20.61
C GLY A 86 1.21 31.58 -19.70
N ASP A 87 0.13 32.28 -20.03
CA ASP A 87 -1.22 32.17 -19.49
C ASP A 87 -1.73 30.72 -19.60
N SER A 88 -2.14 30.09 -18.49
CA SER A 88 -2.86 28.81 -18.53
C SER A 88 -3.62 28.57 -17.23
N GLU A 89 -4.93 28.56 -17.36
CA GLU A 89 -5.94 28.26 -16.35
C GLU A 89 -5.63 26.92 -15.67
N SER A 90 -5.46 26.91 -14.35
CA SER A 90 -5.25 25.68 -13.59
C SER A 90 -6.59 25.17 -13.06
N GLU A 91 -7.11 24.14 -13.73
CA GLU A 91 -8.15 23.29 -13.17
C GLU A 91 -7.58 22.56 -11.95
N ILE A 92 -8.15 22.85 -10.79
CA ILE A 92 -7.88 22.17 -9.52
C ILE A 92 -8.47 20.75 -9.59
N GLU A 93 -7.64 19.78 -10.02
CA GLU A 93 -7.98 18.36 -9.95
C GLU A 93 -8.09 17.92 -8.48
N VAL A 94 -9.33 17.61 -8.08
CA VAL A 94 -9.68 17.15 -6.74
C VAL A 94 -9.11 15.74 -6.53
N SER A 95 -8.15 15.61 -5.61
CA SER A 95 -7.44 14.37 -5.30
C SER A 95 -8.38 13.22 -4.86
N ASP A 96 -8.45 12.17 -5.69
CA ASP A 96 -9.23 10.92 -5.54
C ASP A 96 -8.82 10.01 -4.36
N ASP A 97 -7.95 10.46 -3.45
CA ASP A 97 -7.38 9.62 -2.39
C ASP A 97 -8.40 9.25 -1.29
N THR A 98 -9.50 9.97 -1.15
CA THR A 98 -10.55 9.68 -0.15
C THR A 98 -11.51 8.56 -0.59
N ALA A 99 -11.80 8.43 -1.88
CA ALA A 99 -12.75 7.44 -2.40
C ALA A 99 -12.22 5.99 -2.28
N THR A 100 -10.90 5.80 -2.32
CA THR A 100 -10.24 4.49 -2.27
C THR A 100 -10.32 3.84 -0.87
N ASN A 101 -10.32 4.66 0.18
CA ASN A 101 -10.44 4.18 1.57
C ASN A 101 -11.83 3.60 1.87
N ILE A 102 -12.91 4.20 1.33
CA ILE A 102 -14.29 3.75 1.56
C ILE A 102 -14.57 2.39 0.89
N LYS A 103 -14.08 2.19 -0.36
CA LYS A 103 -14.20 0.89 -1.05
C LYS A 103 -13.49 -0.24 -0.29
N THR A 104 -12.34 0.06 0.31
CA THR A 104 -11.58 -0.92 1.11
C THR A 104 -12.36 -1.37 2.34
N ILE A 105 -13.01 -0.44 3.05
CA ILE A 105 -13.85 -0.75 4.22
C ILE A 105 -15.04 -1.64 3.83
N LEU A 106 -15.72 -1.32 2.73
CA LEU A 106 -16.87 -2.10 2.24
C LEU A 106 -16.51 -3.54 1.84
N VAL A 107 -15.35 -3.75 1.23
CA VAL A 107 -14.87 -5.09 0.84
C VAL A 107 -14.54 -5.93 2.08
N MET A 108 -13.95 -5.34 3.12
CA MET A 108 -13.66 -6.01 4.37
C MET A 108 -14.93 -6.45 5.11
N MET A 109 -15.97 -5.60 5.16
CA MET A 109 -17.25 -5.95 5.79
C MET A 109 -17.97 -7.10 5.07
N LYS A 110 -17.91 -7.15 3.72
CA LYS A 110 -18.49 -8.26 2.94
C LYS A 110 -17.76 -9.58 3.17
N GLY A 111 -16.44 -9.57 3.37
CA GLY A 111 -15.65 -10.77 3.69
C GLY A 111 -16.00 -11.37 5.06
N MET A 112 -16.27 -10.52 6.05
CA MET A 112 -16.62 -10.97 7.41
C MET A 112 -18.00 -11.63 7.47
N GLN A 113 -18.99 -11.11 6.74
CA GLN A 113 -20.34 -11.71 6.71
C GLN A 113 -20.38 -13.09 6.04
N LYS A 114 -19.48 -13.37 5.08
CA LYS A 114 -19.36 -14.70 4.47
C LYS A 114 -18.80 -15.77 5.43
N LYS A 115 -17.98 -15.37 6.41
CA LYS A 115 -17.46 -16.28 7.44
C LYS A 115 -18.48 -16.63 8.51
N LEU A 116 -19.43 -15.73 8.79
CA LEU A 116 -20.47 -15.95 9.80
C LEU A 116 -21.57 -16.93 9.32
N LYS A 117 -21.81 -17.02 8.01
CA LYS A 117 -22.83 -17.93 7.41
C LYS A 117 -22.35 -19.37 7.15
N ARG A 118 -21.10 -19.70 7.46
CA ARG A 118 -20.54 -21.07 7.29
C ARG A 118 -20.46 -21.85 8.61
N LEU A 119 -21.10 -21.34 9.66
CA LEU A 119 -21.11 -21.90 11.01
C LEU A 119 -22.48 -22.48 11.42
N ASP A 120 -23.42 -22.56 10.48
CA ASP A 120 -24.69 -23.30 10.58
C ASP A 120 -24.60 -24.56 9.70
#